data_AF-A0A5K0VIN8-F1
#
_entry.id   AF-A0A5K0VIN8-F1
#
_cell.length_a   1.000
_cell.length_b   1.000
_cell.length_c   1.000
_cell.angle_alpha   90.00
_cell.angle_beta   90.00
_cell.angle_gamma   90.00
#
_symmetry.space_group_name_H-M   'P 1'
#
loop_
_entity.id
_entity.type
_entity.pdbx_description
1 polymer ?
#
loop_
_entity_poly.entity_id
_entity_poly.type
_entity_poly.pdbx_seq_one_letter_code
_entity_poly.pdbx_strand_id
1 'polypeptide(L)' 'QGKFLHRFRLPENAKVGQLKVAIEDGILTVTMSKGEVKKPEVKSIEISG' A
#
# COMPACT_ATOMS: atom_id res chain seq x y z
N GLN A 1 -13.93 29.73 2.20
CA GLN A 1 -13.88 28.29 1.87
C GLN A 1 -12.44 27.83 1.95
N GLY A 2 -12.15 26.80 2.75
CA GLY A 2 -10.81 26.25 2.90
C GLY A 2 -10.52 25.21 1.82
N LYS A 3 -9.30 25.20 1.29
CA LYS A 3 -8.83 24.18 0.34
C LYS A 3 -7.98 23.19 1.13
N PHE A 4 -8.42 21.94 1.22
CA PHE A 4 -7.67 20.88 1.92
C PHE A 4 -6.86 20.09 0.89
N LEU A 5 -5.55 20.01 1.07
CA LEU A 5 -4.64 19.24 0.23
C LEU A 5 -3.79 18.36 1.13
N HIS A 6 -3.91 17.05 0.98
CA HIS A 6 -3.06 16.10 1.69
C HIS A 6 -2.16 15.36 0.70
N ARG A 7 -0.84 15.46 0.89
CA ARG A 7 0.16 14.84 0.01
C ARG A 7 0.78 13.64 0.73
N PHE A 8 0.48 12.44 0.25
CA PHE A 8 1.08 11.20 0.73
C PHE A 8 2.20 10.75 -0.22
N ARG A 9 3.30 10.22 0.33
CA ARG A 9 4.33 9.54 -0.47
C ARG A 9 3.87 8.10 -0.71
N LEU A 10 3.91 7.66 -1.97
CA LEU A 10 3.58 6.29 -2.32
C LEU A 10 4.80 5.38 -2.14
N PRO A 11 4.62 4.14 -1.64
CA PRO A 11 5.67 3.13 -1.67
C PRO A 11 5.95 2.68 -3.11
N GLU A 12 7.17 2.20 -3.40
CA GLU A 12 7.61 1.79 -4.75
C GLU A 12 6.72 0.71 -5.40
N ASN A 13 6.07 -0.13 -4.59
CA ASN A 13 5.19 -1.20 -5.07
C ASN A 13 3.72 -0.78 -5.21
N ALA A 14 3.39 0.51 -5.11
CA ALA A 14 2.03 1.00 -5.24
C ALA A 14 1.53 0.93 -6.69
N LYS A 15 0.39 0.26 -6.93
CA LYS A 15 -0.30 0.30 -8.23
C LYS A 15 -1.21 1.52 -8.30
N VAL A 16 -0.70 2.64 -8.81
CA VAL A 16 -1.43 3.91 -8.91
C VAL A 16 -2.74 3.78 -9.70
N GLY A 17 -2.78 2.91 -10.71
CA GLY A 17 -3.99 2.67 -11.54
C GLY A 17 -5.15 1.97 -10.83
N GLN A 18 -4.97 1.47 -9.60
CA GLN A 18 -6.02 0.76 -8.83
C GLN A 18 -6.34 1.45 -7.50
N LEU A 19 -6.15 2.76 -7.42
CA LEU A 19 -6.57 3.55 -6.27
C LEU A 19 -8.10 3.55 -6.16
N LYS A 20 -8.60 3.18 -4.98
CA LYS A 20 -10.01 3.30 -4.62
C LYS A 20 -10.18 4.42 -3.62
N VAL A 21 -11.16 5.28 -3.85
CA VAL A 21 -11.47 6.42 -2.98
C VAL A 21 -12.94 6.32 -2.61
N ALA A 22 -13.23 6.39 -1.31
CA ALA A 22 -14.59 6.39 -0.77
C ALA A 22 -14.73 7.53 0.25
N ILE A 23 -15.91 8.12 0.30
CA ILE A 23 -16.31 9.09 1.33
C ILE A 23 -17.52 8.50 2.04
N GLU A 24 -17.36 8.16 3.32
CA GLU A 24 -18.43 7.65 4.19
C GLU A 24 -18.41 8.43 5.50
N ASP A 25 -19.57 8.92 5.94
CA ASP A 25 -19.74 9.70 7.19
C ASP A 25 -18.78 10.89 7.37
N GLY A 26 -18.39 11.52 6.26
CA GLY A 26 -17.44 12.65 6.26
C GLY A 26 -15.96 12.24 6.36
N ILE A 27 -15.65 10.95 6.33
CA ILE A 27 -14.29 10.40 6.31
C ILE A 27 -13.91 10.06 4.87
N LEU A 28 -12.77 10.60 4.43
CA LEU A 28 -12.15 10.24 3.14
C LEU A 28 -11.24 9.03 3.33
N THR A 29 -11.66 7.88 2.84
CA THR A 29 -10.87 6.64 2.84
C THR A 29 -10.20 6.45 1.48
N VAL A 30 -8.88 6.41 1.47
CA VAL A 30 -8.05 6.18 0.27
C VAL A 30 -7.39 4.81 0.39
N THR A 31 -7.85 3.85 -0.42
CA THR A 31 -7.32 2.49 -0.45
C THR A 31 -6.43 2.30 -1.66
N MET A 32 -5.23 1.78 -1.44
CA MET A 32 -4.26 1.52 -2.50
C MET A 32 -3.81 0.06 -2.48
N SER A 33 -3.93 -0.60 -3.64
CA SER A 33 -3.43 -1.95 -3.83
C SER A 33 -1.90 -1.96 -3.86
N LYS A 34 -1.28 -2.66 -2.91
CA LYS A 34 0.15 -2.99 -2.98
C LYS A 34 0.34 -4.06 -4.05
N GLY A 35 1.33 -3.88 -4.92
CA GLY A 35 1.81 -4.92 -5.83
C GLY A 35 2.36 -6.11 -5.06
N GLU A 36 2.37 -7.29 -5.70
CA GLU A 36 2.91 -8.52 -5.12
C GLU A 36 4.36 -8.29 -4.70
N VAL A 37 4.59 -8.32 -3.38
CA VAL A 37 5.93 -8.43 -2.84
C VAL A 37 6.36 -9.87 -3.14
N LYS A 38 7.34 -10.06 -4.04
CA LYS A 38 8.00 -11.36 -4.19
C LYS A 38 8.39 -11.80 -2.79
N LYS A 39 7.74 -12.86 -2.29
CA LYS A 39 8.06 -13.43 -0.98
C LYS A 39 9.58 -13.66 -0.98
N PRO A 40 10.32 -13.16 0.02
CA PRO A 40 11.74 -13.47 0.11
C PRO A 40 11.84 -15.00 0.09
N GLU A 41 12.61 -15.55 -0.85
CA GLU A 41 12.90 -16.98 -0.89
C GLU A 41 13.68 -17.30 0.39
N VAL A 42 12.95 -17.75 1.40
CA VAL A 42 13.53 -18.18 2.68
C VAL A 42 14.32 -19.44 2.35
N LYS A 43 15.64 -19.30 2.18
CA LYS A 43 16.54 -20.44 2.10
C LYS A 43 16.67 -21.00 3.51
N SER A 44 15.91 -22.06 3.80
CA SER A 44 16.09 -22.84 5.02
C SER A 44 17.46 -23.52 4.96
N ILE A 45 18.34 -23.20 5.90
CA ILE A 45 19.63 -23.87 6.07
C ILE A 45 19.39 -24.94 7.15
N GLU A 46 19.47 -26.21 6.78
CA GLU A 46 19.38 -27.32 7.74
C GLU A 46 20.75 -27.51 8.41
N ILE A 47 20.80 -27.35 9.73
CA ILE A 47 22.00 -27.59 10.53
C ILE A 47 21.83 -28.98 11.15
N SER A 48 22.56 -29.97 10.63
CA SER A 48 22.65 -31.30 11.24
C SER A 48 23.83 -31.32 12.20
N GLY A 49 23.59 -31.71 13.45
CA GLY A 49 24.57 -31.79 14.54
C GLY A 49 24.98 -33.21 14.84
#